data_AF-A0A954DJC1-F1
#
_entry.id   AF-A0A954DJC1-F1
#
_cell.length_a   1.000
_cell.length_b   1.000
_cell.length_c   1.000
_cell.angle_alpha   90.00
_cell.angle_beta   90.00
_cell.angle_gamma   90.00
#
_symmetry.space_group_name_H-M   'P 1'
#
loop_
_entity.id
_entity.type
_entity.pdbx_description
1 polymer ?
#
loop_
_entity_poly.entity_id
_entity_poly.type
_entity_poly.pdbx_seq_one_letter_code
_entity_poly.pdbx_strand_id
1 'polypeptide(L)'
;YPNRELIILNNHPEPLRCDLPGVRIINEPGHATLGDCRNRLLAEAQGEYVRTWDDDDHYLPWTISQGVAHIGDEVAFKPRCSWFDAEGEGFRLEDNVFEAAMLVRRDFAREHPYQPTAGDEHHTLVQAIHAVGGERRRDLGVWASYCYRWGYGVHHISGTMGKDTAEQRTADWMAANQDTGEEWGGELVLDGAMMELAHLFRRMAPYAGHYRHEFYSRCAHEAPPQSYPNTVAAEIHNTITRPIAQRGRFAALEIGRDLQGSTRQLLDNSSVSALYSVDDTDDTTGSYFEAMMIFAPSKRDRLKMFAILGDCPACSIPERPKYLTLNTGCAMANLQQLLQAISLLAPDHAISCKEQDAYLVRTVLEPTHTTQQIGDYLAFNGRVIPEWLHWPPNVAARREEVEV
;
A
#
# COMPACT_ATOMS: atom_id res chain seq x y z
N TYR A 1 0.52 6.24 5.44
CA TYR A 1 1.96 6.01 5.71
C TYR A 1 2.45 7.01 6.76
N PRO A 2 2.87 6.59 7.96
CA PRO A 2 3.11 7.50 9.09
C PRO A 2 4.34 8.41 8.93
N ASN A 3 5.43 7.92 8.34
CA ASN A 3 6.65 8.69 8.17
C ASN A 3 6.67 9.40 6.81
N ARG A 4 6.06 10.59 6.72
CA ARG A 4 5.91 11.33 5.46
C ARG A 4 6.07 12.84 5.67
N GLU A 5 6.53 13.52 4.62
CA GLU A 5 6.49 14.97 4.49
C GLU A 5 5.84 15.34 3.14
N LEU A 6 5.23 16.52 3.08
CA LEU A 6 4.76 17.17 1.86
C LEU A 6 5.45 18.52 1.74
N ILE A 7 6.17 18.73 0.65
CA ILE A 7 6.83 20.00 0.36
C ILE A 7 6.07 20.63 -0.82
N ILE A 8 5.54 21.82 -0.61
CA ILE A 8 4.82 22.60 -1.62
C ILE A 8 5.69 23.78 -2.02
N LEU A 9 6.00 23.89 -3.31
CA LEU A 9 6.65 25.06 -3.85
C LEU A 9 5.56 25.98 -4.39
N ASN A 10 5.41 27.13 -3.76
CA ASN A 10 4.58 28.19 -4.28
C ASN A 10 5.41 29.05 -5.24
N ASN A 11 5.18 28.86 -6.54
CA ASN A 11 5.81 29.65 -7.59
C ASN A 11 5.01 30.94 -7.93
N HIS A 12 3.93 31.24 -7.19
CA HIS A 12 3.12 32.43 -7.35
C HIS A 12 3.66 33.61 -6.51
N PRO A 13 3.57 34.88 -6.97
CA PRO A 13 4.03 36.04 -6.20
C PRO A 13 3.37 36.21 -4.83
N GLU A 14 2.10 35.81 -4.71
CA GLU A 14 1.39 35.83 -3.43
C GLU A 14 1.73 34.61 -2.59
N PRO A 15 2.10 34.77 -1.30
CA PRO A 15 2.53 33.68 -0.46
C PRO A 15 1.39 32.77 0.00
N LEU A 16 1.56 31.46 -0.13
CA LEU A 16 0.71 30.45 0.50
C LEU A 16 1.10 30.24 1.96
N ARG A 17 0.10 29.94 2.80
CA ARG A 17 0.26 29.66 4.23
C ARG A 17 -0.50 28.40 4.61
N CYS A 18 0.14 27.53 5.38
CA CYS A 18 -0.42 26.30 5.90
C CYS A 18 0.32 25.93 7.19
N ASP A 19 -0.42 25.63 8.24
CA ASP A 19 0.11 25.16 9.53
C ASP A 19 -0.38 23.73 9.81
N LEU A 20 -0.06 22.82 8.89
CA LEU A 20 -0.38 21.40 9.03
C LEU A 20 0.89 20.59 9.32
N PRO A 21 0.84 19.63 10.27
CA PRO A 21 1.98 18.77 10.56
C PRO A 21 2.48 18.02 9.33
N GLY A 22 3.80 18.04 9.13
CA GLY A 22 4.45 17.37 7.99
C GLY A 22 4.25 18.06 6.65
N VAL A 23 3.63 19.26 6.60
CA VAL A 23 3.55 20.10 5.41
C VAL A 23 4.53 21.25 5.53
N ARG A 24 5.30 21.50 4.48
CA ARG A 24 6.23 22.63 4.39
C ARG A 24 5.99 23.39 3.09
N ILE A 25 5.82 24.70 3.20
CA ILE A 25 5.67 25.59 2.04
C ILE A 25 6.97 26.34 1.81
N ILE A 26 7.43 26.36 0.57
CA ILE A 26 8.52 27.22 0.07
C ILE A 26 7.87 28.27 -0.82
N ASN A 27 7.82 29.52 -0.35
CA ASN A 27 7.32 30.66 -1.12
C ASN A 27 8.49 31.28 -1.91
N GLU A 28 8.70 30.80 -3.12
CA GLU A 28 9.82 31.18 -4.00
C GLU A 28 9.28 31.35 -5.43
N PRO A 29 8.73 32.52 -5.78
CA PRO A 29 8.22 32.78 -7.12
C PRO A 29 9.35 32.97 -8.13
N GLY A 30 9.04 32.77 -9.41
CA GLY A 30 9.93 33.11 -10.53
C GLY A 30 10.70 31.93 -11.11
N HIS A 31 10.35 30.69 -10.77
CA HIS A 31 10.82 29.52 -11.50
C HIS A 31 10.21 29.52 -12.92
N ALA A 32 11.07 29.37 -13.93
CA ALA A 32 10.67 29.49 -15.33
C ALA A 32 9.87 28.28 -15.81
N THR A 33 10.14 27.09 -15.26
CA THR A 33 9.57 25.83 -15.75
C THR A 33 9.12 24.91 -14.61
N LEU A 34 8.22 23.96 -14.91
CA LEU A 34 7.79 22.93 -13.96
C LEU A 34 8.97 22.04 -13.54
N GLY A 35 9.90 21.77 -14.47
CA GLY A 35 11.15 21.10 -14.17
C GLY A 35 12.00 21.81 -13.11
N ASP A 36 12.15 23.12 -13.21
CA ASP A 36 12.86 23.92 -12.19
C ASP A 36 12.18 23.81 -10.83
N CYS A 37 10.84 23.89 -10.81
CA CYS A 37 10.04 23.70 -9.60
C CYS A 37 10.29 22.34 -8.96
N ARG A 38 10.23 21.26 -9.75
CA ARG A 38 10.42 19.89 -9.27
C ARG A 38 11.86 19.64 -8.80
N ASN A 39 12.86 20.21 -9.46
CA ASN A 39 14.25 20.12 -9.01
C ASN A 39 14.48 20.88 -7.70
N ARG A 40 13.87 22.07 -7.54
CA ARG A 40 13.90 22.85 -6.31
C ARG A 40 13.30 22.07 -5.13
N LEU A 41 12.17 21.39 -5.35
CA LEU A 41 11.52 20.52 -4.38
C LEU A 41 12.36 19.26 -4.07
N LEU A 42 12.94 18.63 -5.08
CA LEU A 42 13.78 17.44 -4.91
C LEU A 42 15.04 17.73 -4.08
N ALA A 43 15.63 18.92 -4.23
CA ALA A 43 16.77 19.35 -3.42
C ALA A 43 16.42 19.48 -1.92
N GLU A 44 15.14 19.67 -1.61
CA GLU A 44 14.63 19.89 -0.26
C GLU A 44 14.09 18.61 0.40
N ALA A 45 13.86 17.57 -0.39
CA ALA A 45 13.31 16.31 0.07
C ALA A 45 14.29 15.53 0.97
N GLN A 46 13.83 15.11 2.14
CA GLN A 46 14.64 14.40 3.12
C GLN A 46 14.35 12.90 3.18
N GLY A 47 13.20 12.47 2.68
CA GLY A 47 12.78 11.06 2.64
C GLY A 47 13.67 10.17 1.76
N GLU A 48 13.64 8.86 2.02
CA GLU A 48 14.29 7.83 1.18
C GLU A 48 13.65 7.74 -0.22
N TYR A 49 12.35 8.01 -0.29
CA TYR A 49 11.56 7.97 -1.51
C TYR A 49 10.96 9.34 -1.81
N VAL A 50 10.81 9.66 -3.09
CA VAL A 50 10.13 10.84 -3.59
C VAL A 50 9.00 10.46 -4.52
N ARG A 51 7.96 11.28 -4.50
CA ARG A 51 6.80 11.19 -5.39
C ARG A 51 6.35 12.60 -5.72
N THR A 52 6.04 12.83 -6.99
CA THR A 52 5.43 14.07 -7.44
C THR A 52 3.95 14.09 -7.04
N TRP A 53 3.51 15.23 -6.53
CA TRP A 53 2.09 15.56 -6.33
C TRP A 53 1.74 16.70 -7.27
N ASP A 54 1.15 16.36 -8.41
CA ASP A 54 0.47 17.34 -9.27
C ASP A 54 -0.79 17.84 -8.55
N ASP A 55 -1.01 19.16 -8.57
CA ASP A 55 -2.00 19.89 -7.77
C ASP A 55 -3.43 19.83 -8.35
N ASP A 56 -3.57 19.38 -9.58
CA ASP A 56 -4.84 19.17 -10.28
C ASP A 56 -5.39 17.73 -10.14
N ASP A 57 -4.60 16.81 -9.61
CA ASP A 57 -4.91 15.38 -9.49
C ASP A 57 -5.41 14.93 -8.10
N HIS A 58 -5.81 13.65 -8.02
CA HIS A 58 -6.22 13.03 -6.76
C HIS A 58 -5.37 11.82 -6.37
N TYR A 59 -5.09 11.72 -5.08
CA TYR A 59 -4.30 10.65 -4.48
C TYR A 59 -5.10 10.00 -3.34
N LEU A 60 -5.29 8.69 -3.43
CA LEU A 60 -6.01 7.91 -2.42
C LEU A 60 -5.14 7.72 -1.16
N PRO A 61 -5.75 7.52 0.03
CA PRO A 61 -5.02 7.54 1.31
C PRO A 61 -3.84 6.57 1.42
N TRP A 62 -3.86 5.47 0.67
CA TRP A 62 -2.81 4.47 0.65
C TRP A 62 -1.68 4.75 -0.36
N THR A 63 -1.67 5.90 -1.05
CA THR A 63 -0.75 6.14 -2.18
C THR A 63 0.74 5.97 -1.86
N ILE A 64 1.19 6.45 -0.69
CA ILE A 64 2.59 6.30 -0.25
C ILE A 64 2.83 4.87 0.21
N SER A 65 1.93 4.31 1.01
CA SER A 65 2.04 2.93 1.52
C SER A 65 2.11 1.92 0.37
N GLN A 66 1.33 2.14 -0.70
CA GLN A 66 1.34 1.34 -1.91
C GLN A 66 2.72 1.35 -2.55
N GLY A 67 3.27 2.53 -2.83
CA GLY A 67 4.59 2.63 -3.45
C GLY A 67 5.68 1.93 -2.63
N VAL A 68 5.74 2.19 -1.32
CA VAL A 68 6.75 1.60 -0.43
C VAL A 68 6.59 0.08 -0.32
N ALA A 69 5.36 -0.43 -0.25
CA ALA A 69 5.11 -1.87 -0.17
C ALA A 69 5.51 -2.62 -1.45
N HIS A 70 5.48 -1.95 -2.61
CA HIS A 70 5.69 -2.61 -3.88
C HIS A 70 7.08 -2.43 -4.47
N ILE A 71 7.78 -1.32 -4.21
CA ILE A 71 9.05 -0.96 -4.88
C ILE A 71 10.14 -2.03 -4.74
N GLY A 72 10.28 -2.65 -3.57
CA GLY A 72 11.34 -3.64 -3.31
C GLY A 72 12.74 -3.05 -3.54
N ASP A 73 13.61 -3.80 -4.20
CA ASP A 73 14.99 -3.38 -4.50
C ASP A 73 15.10 -2.51 -5.77
N GLU A 74 13.99 -2.26 -6.46
CA GLU A 74 14.00 -1.44 -7.68
C GLU A 74 14.19 0.06 -7.37
N VAL A 75 14.52 0.84 -8.40
CA VAL A 75 14.70 2.30 -8.25
C VAL A 75 13.37 3.06 -8.28
N ALA A 76 12.34 2.47 -8.90
CA ALA A 76 11.02 3.07 -9.00
C ALA A 76 9.89 2.03 -8.97
N PHE A 77 8.72 2.48 -8.56
CA PHE A 77 7.47 1.74 -8.65
C PHE A 77 6.37 2.59 -9.29
N LYS A 78 5.62 1.98 -10.21
CA LYS A 78 4.44 2.58 -10.85
C LYS A 78 3.35 1.52 -11.02
N PRO A 79 2.10 1.78 -10.58
CA PRO A 79 1.01 0.84 -10.85
C PRO A 79 0.79 0.73 -12.37
N ARG A 80 0.38 -0.45 -12.84
CA ARG A 80 0.14 -0.70 -14.27
C ARG A 80 -0.96 0.20 -14.81
N CYS A 81 -2.02 0.38 -14.03
CA CYS A 81 -3.16 1.22 -14.35
C CYS A 81 -3.35 2.30 -13.28
N SER A 82 -4.06 3.36 -13.62
CA SER A 82 -4.51 4.39 -12.68
C SER A 82 -5.93 4.81 -12.98
N TRP A 83 -6.59 5.40 -11.99
CA TRP A 83 -7.91 5.98 -12.21
C TRP A 83 -7.79 7.17 -13.15
N PHE A 84 -8.81 7.34 -13.98
CA PHE A 84 -8.94 8.46 -14.90
C PHE A 84 -10.36 8.99 -14.81
N ASP A 85 -10.48 10.31 -14.67
CA ASP A 85 -11.74 11.04 -14.63
C ASP A 85 -11.67 12.24 -15.58
N ALA A 86 -12.30 12.12 -16.75
CA ALA A 86 -12.45 13.21 -17.71
C ALA A 86 -13.79 13.92 -17.49
N GLU A 87 -13.73 15.21 -17.18
CA GLU A 87 -14.88 16.13 -17.18
C GLU A 87 -16.06 15.64 -16.33
N GLY A 88 -15.80 14.80 -15.34
CA GLY A 88 -16.85 14.19 -14.50
C GLY A 88 -17.70 13.14 -15.20
N GLU A 89 -17.31 12.65 -16.39
CA GLU A 89 -17.98 11.57 -17.13
C GLU A 89 -17.98 10.24 -16.37
N GLY A 90 -17.12 10.11 -15.36
CA GLY A 90 -17.02 8.92 -14.51
C GLY A 90 -15.60 8.38 -14.42
N PHE A 91 -15.39 7.50 -13.43
CA PHE A 91 -14.09 6.92 -13.16
C PHE A 91 -13.87 5.65 -13.96
N ARG A 92 -12.68 5.49 -14.52
CA ARG A 92 -12.24 4.24 -15.16
C ARG A 92 -10.77 3.99 -14.90
N LEU A 93 -10.35 2.74 -15.03
CA LEU A 93 -8.94 2.38 -14.96
C LEU A 93 -8.35 2.44 -16.37
N GLU A 94 -7.27 3.19 -16.52
CA GLU A 94 -6.54 3.34 -17.77
C GLU A 94 -5.09 2.87 -17.58
N ASP A 95 -4.47 2.42 -18.67
CA ASP A 95 -3.04 2.11 -18.68
C ASP A 95 -2.27 3.36 -18.22
N ASN A 96 -1.39 3.16 -17.24
CA ASN A 96 -0.78 4.25 -16.52
C ASN A 96 0.37 4.88 -17.32
N VAL A 97 0.04 5.95 -18.03
CA VAL A 97 0.98 6.84 -18.72
C VAL A 97 1.31 8.09 -17.89
N PHE A 98 0.86 8.15 -16.62
CA PHE A 98 0.92 9.35 -15.79
C PHE A 98 2.09 9.28 -14.81
N GLU A 99 3.06 10.19 -14.91
CA GLU A 99 4.26 10.10 -14.07
C GLU A 99 4.05 10.44 -12.60
N ALA A 100 3.04 11.23 -12.25
CA ALA A 100 2.65 11.48 -10.86
C ALA A 100 2.17 10.21 -10.11
N ALA A 101 1.90 9.13 -10.84
CA ALA A 101 1.63 7.83 -10.24
C ALA A 101 2.87 7.13 -9.65
N MET A 102 4.08 7.58 -10.01
CA MET A 102 5.34 6.90 -9.71
C MET A 102 5.93 7.29 -8.34
N LEU A 103 6.49 6.31 -7.63
CA LEU A 103 7.38 6.50 -6.47
C LEU A 103 8.81 6.16 -6.89
N VAL A 104 9.77 6.99 -6.55
CA VAL A 104 11.19 6.81 -6.95
C VAL A 104 12.10 6.90 -5.72
N ARG A 105 13.20 6.16 -5.69
CA ARG A 105 14.28 6.36 -4.72
C ARG A 105 14.87 7.76 -4.89
N ARG A 106 14.91 8.54 -3.81
CA ARG A 106 15.31 9.96 -3.87
C ARG A 106 16.70 10.12 -4.48
N ASP A 107 17.66 9.32 -4.06
CA ASP A 107 19.05 9.48 -4.48
C ASP A 107 19.19 9.21 -6.01
N PHE A 108 18.45 8.23 -6.54
CA PHE A 108 18.36 8.01 -7.99
C PHE A 108 17.75 9.23 -8.71
N ALA A 109 16.66 9.79 -8.19
CA ALA A 109 16.05 10.99 -8.76
C ALA A 109 17.01 12.20 -8.73
N ARG A 110 17.86 12.32 -7.71
CA ARG A 110 18.86 13.41 -7.61
C ARG A 110 20.00 13.27 -8.63
N GLU A 111 20.38 12.05 -8.96
CA GLU A 111 21.38 11.77 -10.01
C GLU A 111 20.81 11.98 -11.42
N HIS A 112 19.49 11.88 -11.56
CA HIS A 112 18.76 12.03 -12.82
C HIS A 112 17.65 13.10 -12.72
N PRO A 113 18.03 14.38 -12.56
CA PRO A 113 17.08 15.46 -12.30
C PRO A 113 16.11 15.69 -13.46
N TYR A 114 15.01 16.40 -13.16
CA TYR A 114 14.02 16.80 -14.14
C TYR A 114 14.64 17.77 -15.17
N GLN A 115 14.20 17.70 -16.43
CA GLN A 115 14.58 18.68 -17.44
C GLN A 115 13.91 20.03 -17.15
N PRO A 116 14.55 21.17 -17.37
CA PRO A 116 13.96 22.49 -17.16
C PRO A 116 12.98 22.82 -18.30
N THR A 117 11.87 22.09 -18.36
CA THR A 117 10.80 22.21 -19.36
C THR A 117 9.42 22.10 -18.69
N ALA A 118 8.35 22.19 -19.49
CA ALA A 118 6.98 22.07 -19.02
C ALA A 118 6.20 21.04 -19.85
N GLY A 119 5.68 20.02 -19.17
CA GLY A 119 4.88 18.92 -19.73
C GLY A 119 5.69 17.65 -20.01
N ASP A 120 6.99 17.77 -20.24
CA ASP A 120 7.92 16.67 -20.55
C ASP A 120 9.15 16.62 -19.62
N GLU A 121 9.14 17.41 -18.53
CA GLU A 121 10.25 17.54 -17.59
C GLU A 121 10.71 16.21 -16.97
N HIS A 122 9.78 15.27 -16.82
CA HIS A 122 10.01 13.94 -16.27
C HIS A 122 10.77 13.00 -17.20
N HIS A 123 10.91 13.31 -18.50
CA HIS A 123 11.49 12.40 -19.48
C HIS A 123 12.91 11.93 -19.12
N THR A 124 13.77 12.80 -18.57
CA THR A 124 15.14 12.38 -18.18
C THR A 124 15.12 11.33 -17.09
N LEU A 125 14.28 11.53 -16.07
CA LEU A 125 14.14 10.60 -14.97
C LEU A 125 13.60 9.25 -15.47
N VAL A 126 12.53 9.27 -16.27
CA VAL A 126 11.91 8.06 -16.82
C VAL A 126 12.87 7.30 -17.74
N GLN A 127 13.61 7.99 -18.60
CA GLN A 127 14.62 7.37 -19.45
C GLN A 127 15.73 6.71 -18.63
N ALA A 128 16.19 7.35 -17.55
CA ALA A 128 17.19 6.78 -16.67
C ALA A 128 16.67 5.51 -15.96
N ILE A 129 15.43 5.54 -15.45
CA ILE A 129 14.78 4.37 -14.84
C ILE A 129 14.71 3.21 -15.83
N HIS A 130 14.26 3.46 -17.07
CA HIS A 130 14.20 2.45 -18.12
C HIS A 130 15.57 1.92 -18.51
N ALA A 131 16.60 2.76 -18.55
CA ALA A 131 17.96 2.36 -18.90
C ALA A 131 18.55 1.35 -17.92
N VAL A 132 18.17 1.41 -16.63
CA VAL A 132 18.59 0.44 -15.61
C VAL A 132 17.60 -0.72 -15.44
N GLY A 133 16.47 -0.70 -16.16
CA GLY A 133 15.41 -1.70 -16.03
C GLY A 133 14.76 -1.70 -14.64
N GLY A 134 14.90 -0.63 -13.87
CA GLY A 134 14.57 -0.59 -12.44
C GLY A 134 13.18 -0.02 -12.14
N GLU A 135 12.24 -0.14 -13.08
CA GLU A 135 10.83 0.16 -12.84
C GLU A 135 10.07 -1.11 -12.49
N ARG A 136 9.51 -1.16 -11.28
CA ARG A 136 8.53 -2.18 -10.93
C ARG A 136 7.13 -1.74 -11.33
N ARG A 137 6.44 -2.59 -12.12
CA ARG A 137 5.02 -2.41 -12.44
C ARG A 137 4.16 -3.55 -11.91
N ARG A 138 3.01 -3.20 -11.32
CA ARG A 138 2.01 -4.15 -10.82
C ARG A 138 0.61 -3.72 -11.22
N ASP A 139 -0.21 -4.67 -11.66
CA ASP A 139 -1.65 -4.42 -11.80
C ASP A 139 -2.30 -4.49 -10.41
N LEU A 140 -2.91 -3.37 -10.01
CA LEU A 140 -3.59 -3.23 -8.73
C LEU A 140 -5.12 -3.12 -8.89
N GLY A 141 -5.62 -3.16 -10.13
CA GLY A 141 -7.04 -2.96 -10.42
C GLY A 141 -7.61 -1.72 -9.74
N VAL A 142 -8.78 -1.87 -9.10
CA VAL A 142 -9.49 -0.80 -8.40
C VAL A 142 -8.73 -0.19 -7.23
N TRP A 143 -7.63 -0.82 -6.81
CA TRP A 143 -6.79 -0.35 -5.70
C TRP A 143 -5.64 0.55 -6.14
N ALA A 144 -5.51 0.84 -7.44
CA ALA A 144 -4.61 1.90 -7.91
C ALA A 144 -4.88 3.20 -7.13
N SER A 145 -3.82 3.80 -6.58
CA SER A 145 -3.97 4.89 -5.61
C SER A 145 -3.95 6.29 -6.21
N TYR A 146 -3.79 6.39 -7.53
CA TYR A 146 -3.67 7.65 -8.25
C TYR A 146 -4.83 7.80 -9.21
N CYS A 147 -5.38 9.00 -9.29
CA CYS A 147 -6.47 9.36 -10.17
C CYS A 147 -6.09 10.61 -10.94
N TYR A 148 -5.86 10.44 -12.24
CA TYR A 148 -5.62 11.51 -13.18
C TYR A 148 -6.93 12.23 -13.49
N ARG A 149 -6.92 13.55 -13.38
CA ARG A 149 -8.07 14.39 -13.72
C ARG A 149 -7.84 15.14 -15.02
N TRP A 150 -8.86 15.16 -15.86
CA TRP A 150 -8.83 15.88 -17.12
C TRP A 150 -10.05 16.77 -17.28
N GLY A 151 -9.85 18.01 -17.75
CA GLY A 151 -10.92 18.86 -18.26
C GLY A 151 -11.78 19.53 -17.19
N TYR A 152 -11.24 19.77 -16.00
CA TYR A 152 -11.93 20.44 -14.89
C TYR A 152 -11.84 21.97 -14.94
N GLY A 153 -12.03 22.56 -16.13
CA GLY A 153 -11.97 24.02 -16.33
C GLY A 153 -10.56 24.59 -16.43
N VAL A 154 -9.54 23.75 -16.32
CA VAL A 154 -8.11 24.07 -16.47
C VAL A 154 -7.60 23.55 -17.82
N HIS A 155 -6.82 24.35 -18.53
CA HIS A 155 -6.10 23.94 -19.73
C HIS A 155 -4.92 23.06 -19.31
N HIS A 156 -4.91 21.78 -19.69
CA HIS A 156 -3.80 20.88 -19.39
C HIS A 156 -2.68 21.03 -20.42
N ILE A 157 -1.48 21.41 -19.95
CA ILE A 157 -0.30 21.59 -20.81
C ILE A 157 0.10 20.30 -21.55
N SER A 158 -0.26 19.14 -21.00
CA SER A 158 -0.01 17.83 -21.63
C SER A 158 -0.82 17.62 -22.92
N GLY A 159 -1.95 18.31 -23.11
CA GLY A 159 -2.81 18.19 -24.29
C GLY A 159 -2.20 18.70 -25.60
N THR A 160 -1.12 19.48 -25.52
CA THR A 160 -0.41 20.09 -26.66
C THR A 160 0.99 19.49 -26.87
N MET A 161 1.36 18.44 -26.11
CA MET A 161 2.64 17.75 -26.31
C MET A 161 2.78 17.23 -27.75
N GLY A 162 3.96 17.45 -28.33
CA GLY A 162 4.30 17.03 -29.69
C GLY A 162 3.73 17.90 -30.82
N LYS A 163 2.92 18.92 -30.50
CA LYS A 163 2.41 19.91 -31.48
C LYS A 163 3.17 21.23 -31.41
N ASP A 164 3.38 21.72 -30.19
CA ASP A 164 3.93 23.06 -29.93
C ASP A 164 5.26 22.97 -29.16
N THR A 165 6.09 24.02 -29.26
CA THR A 165 7.34 24.11 -28.47
C THR A 165 7.03 24.26 -26.98
N ALA A 166 7.98 23.93 -26.10
CA ALA A 166 7.77 24.04 -24.66
C ALA A 166 7.37 25.48 -24.25
N GLU A 167 8.00 26.49 -24.86
CA GLU A 167 7.69 27.90 -24.61
C GLU A 167 6.27 28.27 -25.03
N GLN A 168 5.82 27.78 -26.18
CA GLN A 168 4.47 28.03 -26.68
C GLN A 168 3.43 27.37 -25.76
N ARG A 169 3.66 26.11 -25.35
CA ARG A 169 2.77 25.40 -24.43
C ARG A 169 2.64 26.12 -23.08
N THR A 170 3.76 26.59 -22.52
CA THR A 170 3.76 27.36 -21.28
C THR A 170 2.99 28.67 -21.46
N ALA A 171 3.20 29.40 -22.56
CA ALA A 171 2.48 30.65 -22.82
C ALA A 171 0.97 30.42 -22.98
N ASP A 172 0.55 29.39 -23.71
CA ASP A 172 -0.86 29.06 -23.91
C ASP A 172 -1.53 28.62 -22.61
N TRP A 173 -0.83 27.82 -21.79
CA TRP A 173 -1.29 27.44 -20.46
C TRP A 173 -1.50 28.67 -19.56
N MET A 174 -0.53 29.59 -19.52
CA MET A 174 -0.64 30.83 -18.73
C MET A 174 -1.77 31.74 -19.24
N ALA A 175 -2.03 31.74 -20.56
CA ALA A 175 -3.10 32.54 -21.14
C ALA A 175 -4.50 31.97 -20.84
N ALA A 176 -4.61 30.64 -20.81
CA ALA A 176 -5.87 29.92 -20.63
C ALA A 176 -6.26 29.72 -19.16
N ASN A 177 -5.29 29.58 -18.26
CA ASN A 177 -5.50 29.42 -16.82
C ASN A 177 -5.28 30.75 -16.09
N GLN A 178 -6.33 31.58 -16.08
CA GLN A 178 -6.37 32.88 -15.38
C GLN A 178 -7.03 32.77 -13.99
N ASP A 179 -7.20 31.55 -13.48
CA ASP A 179 -7.61 31.25 -12.11
C ASP A 179 -6.53 31.63 -11.07
N THR A 180 -5.44 32.25 -11.51
CA THR A 180 -4.47 32.96 -10.67
C THR A 180 -4.88 34.43 -10.50
N GLY A 181 -5.42 34.81 -9.34
CA GLY A 181 -5.74 36.20 -8.98
C GLY A 181 -5.93 36.37 -7.47
N GLU A 182 -5.89 37.63 -6.98
CA GLU A 182 -6.00 38.02 -5.55
C GLU A 182 -7.24 37.41 -4.83
N GLU A 183 -8.26 37.00 -5.59
CA GLU A 183 -9.50 36.38 -5.08
C GLU A 183 -9.39 34.86 -4.82
N TRP A 184 -8.31 34.22 -5.27
CA TRP A 184 -8.02 32.79 -5.10
C TRP A 184 -6.82 32.51 -4.18
N GLY A 185 -6.11 33.56 -3.75
CA GLY A 185 -5.16 33.50 -2.64
C GLY A 185 -5.90 33.35 -1.29
N GLY A 186 -5.50 32.39 -0.46
CA GLY A 186 -6.24 32.11 0.77
C GLY A 186 -5.55 31.16 1.75
N GLU A 187 -6.13 31.02 2.93
CA GLU A 187 -5.76 30.00 3.91
C GLU A 187 -6.29 28.64 3.45
N LEU A 188 -5.43 27.62 3.42
CA LEU A 188 -5.87 26.24 3.15
C LEU A 188 -6.68 25.71 4.34
N VAL A 189 -8.00 25.75 4.23
CA VAL A 189 -8.91 25.26 5.28
C VAL A 189 -9.16 23.76 5.13
N LEU A 190 -8.74 22.98 6.12
CA LEU A 190 -8.80 21.51 6.09
C LEU A 190 -10.23 20.97 5.96
N ASP A 191 -11.21 21.60 6.63
CA ASP A 191 -12.59 21.11 6.67
C ASP A 191 -13.26 21.07 5.28
N GLY A 192 -13.00 22.09 4.45
CA GLY A 192 -13.50 22.14 3.07
C GLY A 192 -12.90 21.01 2.23
N ALA A 193 -11.58 20.84 2.29
CA ALA A 193 -10.86 19.79 1.57
C ALA A 193 -11.33 18.38 1.97
N MET A 194 -11.59 18.15 3.27
CA MET A 194 -12.08 16.86 3.75
C MET A 194 -13.49 16.52 3.23
N MET A 195 -14.36 17.53 3.08
CA MET A 195 -15.70 17.35 2.51
C MET A 195 -15.63 17.00 1.02
N GLU A 196 -14.78 17.69 0.26
CA GLU A 196 -14.54 17.39 -1.15
C GLU A 196 -13.96 15.99 -1.35
N LEU A 197 -13.03 15.60 -0.50
CA LEU A 197 -12.43 14.26 -0.51
C LEU A 197 -13.47 13.16 -0.23
N ALA A 198 -14.34 13.37 0.76
CA ALA A 198 -15.45 12.45 1.03
C ALA A 198 -16.42 12.35 -0.17
N HIS A 199 -16.70 13.48 -0.82
CA HIS A 199 -17.54 13.51 -2.02
C HIS A 199 -16.90 12.74 -3.18
N LEU A 200 -15.60 12.94 -3.41
CA LEU A 200 -14.81 12.19 -4.39
C LEU A 200 -14.93 10.68 -4.14
N PHE A 201 -14.70 10.22 -2.92
CA PHE A 201 -14.76 8.80 -2.58
C PHE A 201 -16.14 8.19 -2.84
N ARG A 202 -17.23 8.92 -2.56
CA ARG A 202 -18.59 8.47 -2.90
C ARG A 202 -18.81 8.36 -4.39
N ARG A 203 -18.24 9.26 -5.19
CA ARG A 203 -18.34 9.21 -6.66
C ARG A 203 -17.49 8.08 -7.27
N MET A 204 -16.33 7.79 -6.69
CA MET A 204 -15.43 6.71 -7.15
C MET A 204 -15.97 5.32 -6.82
N ALA A 205 -16.56 5.13 -5.63
CA ALA A 205 -16.94 3.81 -5.12
C ALA A 205 -17.81 2.96 -6.08
N PRO A 206 -18.84 3.50 -6.78
CA PRO A 206 -19.61 2.72 -7.76
C PRO A 206 -18.76 2.05 -8.85
N TYR A 207 -17.64 2.67 -9.22
CA TYR A 207 -16.74 2.17 -10.27
C TYR A 207 -15.79 1.08 -9.78
N ALA A 208 -15.71 0.86 -8.45
CA ALA A 208 -15.00 -0.28 -7.88
C ALA A 208 -15.81 -1.61 -7.96
N GLY A 209 -17.01 -1.59 -8.56
CA GLY A 209 -17.80 -2.80 -8.80
C GLY A 209 -18.27 -3.47 -7.50
N HIS A 210 -17.98 -4.77 -7.34
CA HIS A 210 -18.32 -5.51 -6.12
C HIS A 210 -17.54 -5.02 -4.89
N TYR A 211 -16.41 -4.31 -5.07
CA TYR A 211 -15.62 -3.76 -3.98
C TYR A 211 -16.11 -2.39 -3.48
N ARG A 212 -17.20 -1.82 -4.01
CA ARG A 212 -17.61 -0.43 -3.71
C ARG A 212 -17.66 -0.06 -2.21
N HIS A 213 -18.16 -0.96 -1.36
CA HIS A 213 -18.30 -0.70 0.06
C HIS A 213 -16.93 -0.75 0.75
N GLU A 214 -16.11 -1.75 0.43
CA GLU A 214 -14.74 -1.86 0.93
C GLU A 214 -13.86 -0.70 0.46
N PHE A 215 -13.95 -0.33 -0.81
CA PHE A 215 -13.25 0.79 -1.40
C PHE A 215 -13.58 2.09 -0.68
N TYR A 216 -14.88 2.40 -0.53
CA TYR A 216 -15.33 3.60 0.19
C TYR A 216 -14.83 3.61 1.63
N SER A 217 -15.02 2.51 2.37
CA SER A 217 -14.60 2.39 3.76
C SER A 217 -13.10 2.59 3.94
N ARG A 218 -12.27 2.01 3.06
CA ARG A 218 -10.81 2.23 3.09
C ARG A 218 -10.42 3.67 2.78
N CYS A 219 -11.09 4.31 1.82
CA CYS A 219 -10.85 5.71 1.51
C CYS A 219 -11.27 6.63 2.68
N ALA A 220 -12.41 6.36 3.30
CA ALA A 220 -12.96 7.16 4.38
C ALA A 220 -12.36 6.85 5.77
N HIS A 221 -11.49 5.85 5.87
CA HIS A 221 -11.03 5.28 7.15
C HIS A 221 -12.20 4.83 8.06
N GLU A 222 -13.29 4.38 7.45
CA GLU A 222 -14.47 3.85 8.14
C GLU A 222 -14.38 2.33 8.25
N ALA A 223 -14.93 1.74 9.32
CA ALA A 223 -15.08 0.30 9.41
C ALA A 223 -16.02 -0.17 8.28
N PRO A 224 -15.66 -1.17 7.48
CA PRO A 224 -16.56 -1.68 6.45
C PRO A 224 -17.80 -2.28 7.11
N PRO A 225 -18.98 -2.17 6.47
CA PRO A 225 -20.23 -2.61 7.06
C PRO A 225 -20.14 -4.06 7.52
N GLN A 226 -20.49 -4.30 8.78
CA GLN A 226 -20.59 -5.65 9.34
C GLN A 226 -21.76 -6.38 8.68
N SER A 227 -21.52 -7.07 7.58
CA SER A 227 -22.52 -7.98 7.03
C SER A 227 -21.84 -9.24 6.54
N TYR A 228 -21.50 -10.16 7.43
CA TYR A 228 -21.13 -11.50 6.97
C TYR A 228 -21.62 -12.64 7.88
N PRO A 229 -22.17 -13.72 7.29
CA PRO A 229 -22.76 -14.84 8.01
C PRO A 229 -21.70 -15.78 8.61
N ASN A 230 -22.04 -16.38 9.75
CA ASN A 230 -21.26 -17.38 10.49
C ASN A 230 -20.96 -18.70 9.73
N THR A 231 -21.31 -18.82 8.45
CA THR A 231 -21.15 -20.05 7.67
C THR A 231 -19.74 -20.27 7.12
N VAL A 232 -18.89 -19.24 7.09
CA VAL A 232 -17.58 -19.29 6.38
C VAL A 232 -16.46 -19.92 7.21
N ALA A 233 -16.55 -19.88 8.55
CA ALA A 233 -15.56 -20.49 9.43
C ALA A 233 -15.43 -22.02 9.24
N ALA A 234 -16.54 -22.70 8.91
CA ALA A 234 -16.54 -24.12 8.61
C ALA A 234 -15.79 -24.47 7.31
N GLU A 235 -15.76 -23.55 6.34
CA GLU A 235 -15.19 -23.76 5.02
C GLU A 235 -13.67 -23.58 5.01
N ILE A 236 -13.15 -22.65 5.80
CA ILE A 236 -11.71 -22.47 6.08
C ILE A 236 -11.15 -23.71 6.80
N HIS A 237 -11.88 -24.18 7.83
CA HIS A 237 -11.49 -25.36 8.58
C HIS A 237 -11.35 -26.58 7.65
N ASN A 238 -12.31 -26.77 6.75
CA ASN A 238 -12.32 -27.90 5.83
C ASN A 238 -11.29 -27.78 4.69
N THR A 239 -11.06 -26.57 4.18
CA THR A 239 -10.22 -26.35 2.99
C THR A 239 -8.74 -26.19 3.32
N ILE A 240 -8.42 -25.56 4.47
CA ILE A 240 -7.03 -25.19 4.81
C ILE A 240 -6.52 -25.96 6.02
N THR A 241 -7.28 -25.96 7.11
CA THR A 241 -6.81 -26.52 8.39
C THR A 241 -6.79 -28.05 8.35
N ARG A 242 -7.77 -28.68 7.70
CA ARG A 242 -7.89 -30.15 7.63
C ARG A 242 -6.75 -30.82 6.83
N PRO A 243 -6.31 -30.34 5.65
CA PRO A 243 -5.13 -30.88 4.98
C PRO A 243 -3.84 -30.76 5.79
N ILE A 244 -3.67 -29.68 6.56
CA ILE A 244 -2.50 -29.49 7.44
C ILE A 244 -2.58 -30.45 8.65
N ALA A 245 -3.76 -30.60 9.25
CA ALA A 245 -4.00 -31.49 10.38
C ALA A 245 -3.72 -32.96 10.04
N GLN A 246 -3.93 -33.38 8.79
CA GLN A 246 -3.57 -34.73 8.32
C GLN A 246 -2.06 -35.00 8.35
N ARG A 247 -1.21 -33.97 8.51
CA ARG A 247 0.25 -34.07 8.61
C ARG A 247 0.76 -34.17 10.06
N GLY A 248 -0.13 -34.32 11.04
CA GLY A 248 0.21 -34.45 12.46
C GLY A 248 -0.01 -33.18 13.28
N ARG A 249 0.55 -33.14 14.49
CA ARG A 249 0.45 -31.96 15.37
C ARG A 249 1.26 -30.78 14.81
N PHE A 250 0.74 -29.57 14.96
CA PHE A 250 1.37 -28.35 14.47
C PHE A 250 1.08 -27.13 15.35
N ALA A 251 2.03 -26.19 15.41
CA ALA A 251 1.78 -24.87 15.97
C ALA A 251 1.01 -23.96 14.99
N ALA A 252 0.13 -23.11 15.51
CA ALA A 252 -0.57 -22.06 14.78
C ALA A 252 -0.16 -20.68 15.32
N LEU A 253 -0.14 -19.68 14.45
CA LEU A 253 0.06 -18.28 14.79
C LEU A 253 -1.20 -17.51 14.39
N GLU A 254 -1.66 -16.63 15.27
CA GLU A 254 -2.79 -15.74 15.05
C GLU A 254 -2.32 -14.30 15.29
N ILE A 255 -2.58 -13.41 14.34
CA ILE A 255 -2.32 -11.97 14.49
C ILE A 255 -3.66 -11.25 14.45
N GLY A 256 -3.97 -10.51 15.51
CA GLY A 256 -5.29 -9.92 15.73
C GLY A 256 -6.31 -10.96 16.24
N ARG A 257 -7.37 -10.49 16.92
CA ARG A 257 -8.42 -11.36 17.49
C ARG A 257 -9.81 -11.09 16.95
N ASP A 258 -10.61 -12.15 16.92
CA ASP A 258 -12.07 -12.09 16.89
C ASP A 258 -12.56 -12.83 18.13
N LEU A 259 -13.16 -12.08 19.05
CA LEU A 259 -13.72 -12.59 20.30
C LEU A 259 -14.76 -13.70 20.08
N GLN A 260 -15.30 -13.85 18.87
CA GLN A 260 -16.37 -14.79 18.53
C GLN A 260 -15.93 -16.03 17.72
N GLY A 261 -14.68 -16.15 17.24
CA GLY A 261 -14.38 -17.09 16.14
C GLY A 261 -13.08 -17.90 16.23
N SER A 262 -12.01 -17.36 15.65
CA SER A 262 -10.83 -18.10 15.17
C SER A 262 -9.99 -18.76 16.27
N THR A 263 -9.68 -18.04 17.36
CA THR A 263 -8.84 -18.55 18.45
C THR A 263 -9.43 -19.81 19.08
N ARG A 264 -10.74 -19.79 19.38
CA ARG A 264 -11.43 -20.92 20.00
C ARG A 264 -11.45 -22.14 19.07
N GLN A 265 -11.76 -21.93 17.80
CA GLN A 265 -11.80 -22.99 16.80
C GLN A 265 -10.43 -23.65 16.58
N LEU A 266 -9.35 -22.85 16.54
CA LEU A 266 -7.99 -23.36 16.46
C LEU A 266 -7.62 -24.20 17.69
N LEU A 267 -7.99 -23.74 18.88
CA LEU A 267 -7.76 -24.49 20.12
C LEU A 267 -8.68 -25.71 20.28
N ASP A 268 -9.84 -25.75 19.64
CA ASP A 268 -10.69 -26.95 19.53
C ASP A 268 -10.09 -28.02 18.60
N ASN A 269 -9.23 -27.62 17.65
CA ASN A 269 -8.53 -28.58 16.80
C ASN A 269 -7.44 -29.33 17.58
N SER A 270 -7.60 -30.65 17.74
CA SER A 270 -6.64 -31.51 18.46
C SER A 270 -5.26 -31.61 17.80
N SER A 271 -5.15 -31.20 16.53
CA SER A 271 -3.87 -31.16 15.81
C SER A 271 -3.07 -29.89 16.13
N VAL A 272 -3.67 -28.86 16.73
CA VAL A 272 -2.92 -27.66 17.12
C VAL A 272 -2.17 -27.93 18.43
N SER A 273 -0.84 -28.13 18.39
CA SER A 273 -0.01 -28.35 19.58
C SER A 273 0.13 -27.08 20.42
N ALA A 274 0.29 -25.94 19.74
CA ALA A 274 0.39 -24.62 20.35
C ALA A 274 -0.30 -23.58 19.46
N LEU A 275 -0.95 -22.60 20.06
CA LEU A 275 -1.47 -21.41 19.41
C LEU A 275 -0.74 -20.20 19.99
N TYR A 276 0.01 -19.50 19.15
CA TYR A 276 0.66 -18.24 19.46
C TYR A 276 -0.26 -17.12 18.97
N SER A 277 -0.74 -16.25 19.86
CA SER A 277 -1.63 -15.14 19.53
C SER A 277 -0.91 -13.82 19.79
N VAL A 278 -0.85 -12.96 18.78
CA VAL A 278 -0.21 -11.63 18.85
C VAL A 278 -1.29 -10.56 18.76
N ASP A 279 -1.33 -9.69 19.76
CA ASP A 279 -2.33 -8.63 19.87
C ASP A 279 -1.73 -7.39 20.54
N ASP A 280 -1.58 -6.34 19.74
CA ASP A 280 -0.93 -5.09 20.13
C ASP A 280 -1.82 -4.17 20.97
N THR A 281 -3.11 -4.49 21.09
CA THR A 281 -4.07 -3.62 21.78
C THR A 281 -4.08 -3.78 23.31
N ASP A 282 -3.43 -4.82 23.86
CA ASP A 282 -3.25 -5.19 25.28
C ASP A 282 -4.53 -5.32 26.16
N ASP A 283 -5.55 -4.49 25.93
CA ASP A 283 -6.84 -4.41 26.63
C ASP A 283 -7.68 -5.71 26.53
N THR A 284 -7.47 -6.49 25.49
CA THR A 284 -8.18 -7.74 25.21
C THR A 284 -7.46 -8.97 25.76
N THR A 285 -6.16 -8.85 26.08
CA THR A 285 -5.32 -9.97 26.56
C THR A 285 -5.79 -10.46 27.92
N GLY A 286 -6.02 -9.55 28.87
CA GLY A 286 -6.52 -9.90 30.20
C GLY A 286 -7.92 -10.53 30.15
N SER A 287 -8.88 -9.79 29.59
CA SER A 287 -10.31 -10.16 29.59
C SER A 287 -10.59 -11.49 28.87
N TYR A 288 -9.95 -11.73 27.73
CA TYR A 288 -10.14 -12.98 26.99
C TYR A 288 -9.42 -14.15 27.63
N PHE A 289 -8.19 -13.94 28.13
CA PHE A 289 -7.46 -14.99 28.82
C PHE A 289 -8.25 -15.46 30.05
N GLU A 290 -8.81 -14.53 30.83
CA GLU A 290 -9.71 -14.84 31.94
C GLU A 290 -10.95 -15.63 31.50
N ALA A 291 -11.65 -15.20 30.44
CA ALA A 291 -12.80 -15.93 29.92
C ALA A 291 -12.41 -17.34 29.46
N MET A 292 -11.31 -17.49 28.74
CA MET A 292 -10.81 -18.80 28.29
C MET A 292 -10.42 -19.71 29.46
N MET A 293 -9.85 -19.14 30.51
CA MET A 293 -9.48 -19.83 31.74
C MET A 293 -10.70 -20.37 32.49
N ILE A 294 -11.86 -19.72 32.37
CA ILE A 294 -13.12 -20.19 32.94
C ILE A 294 -13.72 -21.33 32.10
N PHE A 295 -13.73 -21.19 30.77
CA PHE A 295 -14.48 -22.10 29.89
C PHE A 295 -13.70 -23.33 29.38
N ALA A 296 -12.37 -23.29 29.32
CA ALA A 296 -11.57 -24.41 28.83
C ALA A 296 -10.17 -24.52 29.50
N PRO A 297 -10.10 -24.82 30.82
CA PRO A 297 -8.85 -24.87 31.57
C PRO A 297 -7.80 -25.83 30.97
N SER A 298 -8.25 -26.93 30.37
CA SER A 298 -7.40 -27.95 29.75
C SER A 298 -6.64 -27.46 28.51
N LYS A 299 -7.01 -26.30 27.95
CA LYS A 299 -6.37 -25.72 26.76
C LYS A 299 -5.34 -24.65 27.10
N ARG A 300 -5.21 -24.28 28.38
CA ARG A 300 -4.31 -23.23 28.86
C ARG A 300 -2.89 -23.38 28.35
N ASP A 301 -2.34 -24.58 28.44
CA ASP A 301 -0.92 -24.80 28.12
C ASP A 301 -0.61 -24.65 26.64
N ARG A 302 -1.64 -24.73 25.78
CA ARG A 302 -1.55 -24.61 24.32
C ARG A 302 -1.61 -23.16 23.86
N LEU A 303 -2.21 -22.23 24.60
CA LEU A 303 -2.31 -20.82 24.21
C LEU A 303 -1.13 -20.01 24.77
N LYS A 304 -0.41 -19.30 23.89
CA LYS A 304 0.68 -18.37 24.23
C LYS A 304 0.34 -17.00 23.66
N MET A 305 0.33 -15.96 24.49
CA MET A 305 -0.07 -14.62 24.09
C MET A 305 1.12 -13.66 24.11
N PHE A 306 1.19 -12.78 23.11
CA PHE A 306 2.23 -11.78 22.95
C PHE A 306 1.59 -10.43 22.61
N ALA A 307 2.09 -9.35 23.17
CA ALA A 307 1.71 -8.01 22.75
C ALA A 307 2.29 -7.70 21.36
N ILE A 308 3.56 -8.06 21.13
CA ILE A 308 4.26 -7.89 19.86
C ILE A 308 5.20 -9.07 19.63
N LEU A 309 5.49 -9.35 18.35
CA LEU A 309 6.64 -10.16 17.99
C LEU A 309 7.88 -9.27 18.12
N GLY A 310 8.77 -9.60 19.05
CA GLY A 310 10.02 -8.85 19.23
C GLY A 310 10.93 -8.92 18.01
N ASP A 311 12.10 -8.28 18.07
CA ASP A 311 13.06 -8.20 16.95
C ASP A 311 13.54 -9.57 16.44
N CYS A 312 13.46 -10.61 17.28
CA CYS A 312 13.66 -12.00 16.91
C CYS A 312 12.38 -12.82 17.13
N PRO A 313 11.47 -12.88 16.13
CA PRO A 313 10.24 -13.67 16.24
C PRO A 313 10.50 -15.16 16.47
N ALA A 314 11.63 -15.68 15.97
CA ALA A 314 12.05 -17.07 16.16
C ALA A 314 12.44 -17.38 17.61
N CYS A 315 12.85 -16.37 18.36
CA CYS A 315 13.16 -16.46 19.78
C CYS A 315 11.87 -16.41 20.62
N SER A 316 10.86 -15.67 20.17
CA SER A 316 9.57 -15.53 20.86
C SER A 316 8.64 -16.73 20.68
N ILE A 317 8.80 -17.48 19.58
CA ILE A 317 7.94 -18.61 19.23
C ILE A 317 8.78 -19.91 19.23
N PRO A 318 8.74 -20.71 20.31
CA PRO A 318 9.59 -21.90 20.47
C PRO A 318 9.23 -23.04 19.51
N GLU A 319 7.97 -23.12 19.03
CA GLU A 319 7.55 -24.08 18.02
C GLU A 319 7.15 -23.36 16.74
N ARG A 320 7.86 -23.64 15.64
CA ARG A 320 7.61 -23.00 14.35
C ARG A 320 6.17 -23.22 13.90
N PRO A 321 5.35 -22.16 13.74
CA PRO A 321 3.96 -22.31 13.32
C PRO A 321 3.92 -22.86 11.89
N LYS A 322 2.94 -23.72 11.59
CA LYS A 322 2.63 -24.21 10.22
C LYS A 322 1.39 -23.57 9.62
N TYR A 323 0.67 -22.80 10.42
CA TYR A 323 -0.59 -22.16 10.08
C TYR A 323 -0.59 -20.73 10.63
N LEU A 324 -0.96 -19.76 9.81
CA LEU A 324 -1.14 -18.37 10.22
C LEU A 324 -2.58 -17.96 9.94
N THR A 325 -3.24 -17.37 10.93
CA THR A 325 -4.52 -16.68 10.75
C THR A 325 -4.34 -15.19 11.03
N LEU A 326 -4.95 -14.36 10.20
CA LEU A 326 -4.92 -12.92 10.32
C LEU A 326 -6.33 -12.42 10.54
N ASN A 327 -6.54 -11.78 11.69
CA ASN A 327 -7.77 -11.09 12.00
C ASN A 327 -7.66 -9.61 11.62
N THR A 328 -8.44 -9.21 10.63
CA THR A 328 -8.24 -8.00 9.84
C THR A 328 -9.02 -6.80 10.34
N GLY A 329 -9.30 -6.73 11.64
CA GLY A 329 -9.71 -5.44 12.21
C GLY A 329 -8.56 -4.42 12.22
N CYS A 330 -7.32 -4.86 11.93
CA CYS A 330 -6.11 -4.07 12.19
C CYS A 330 -4.87 -4.49 11.39
N ALA A 331 -4.97 -5.18 10.24
CA ALA A 331 -3.75 -5.71 9.59
C ALA A 331 -2.81 -4.61 9.08
N MET A 332 -3.31 -3.40 8.84
CA MET A 332 -2.46 -2.22 8.59
C MET A 332 -1.68 -1.76 9.83
N ALA A 333 -2.28 -1.80 11.03
CA ALA A 333 -1.54 -1.53 12.28
C ALA A 333 -0.54 -2.65 12.59
N ASN A 334 -0.93 -3.89 12.26
CA ASN A 334 -0.14 -5.09 12.48
C ASN A 334 0.76 -5.48 11.29
N LEU A 335 0.98 -4.58 10.32
CA LEU A 335 1.74 -4.89 9.10
C LEU A 335 3.17 -5.34 9.42
N GLN A 336 3.82 -4.70 10.40
CA GLN A 336 5.17 -5.09 10.82
C GLN A 336 5.19 -6.50 11.41
N GLN A 337 4.20 -6.83 12.26
CA GLN A 337 4.06 -8.17 12.87
C GLN A 337 3.72 -9.22 11.81
N LEU A 338 2.91 -8.86 10.81
CA LEU A 338 2.62 -9.71 9.65
C LEU A 338 3.89 -10.02 8.86
N LEU A 339 4.70 -9.00 8.53
CA LEU A 339 5.96 -9.20 7.80
C LEU A 339 6.94 -10.07 8.59
N GLN A 340 7.03 -9.84 9.90
CA GLN A 340 7.82 -10.67 10.82
C GLN A 340 7.32 -12.12 10.87
N ALA A 341 6.01 -12.34 10.95
CA ALA A 341 5.41 -13.67 10.93
C ALA A 341 5.65 -14.40 9.61
N ILE A 342 5.53 -13.70 8.47
CA ILE A 342 5.82 -14.26 7.15
C ILE A 342 7.27 -14.74 7.08
N SER A 343 8.23 -13.99 7.67
CA SER A 343 9.63 -14.42 7.72
C SER A 343 9.85 -15.74 8.48
N LEU A 344 8.99 -16.05 9.46
CA LEU A 344 9.02 -17.31 10.22
C LEU A 344 8.43 -18.48 9.44
N LEU A 345 7.42 -18.24 8.61
CA LEU A 345 6.66 -19.28 7.93
C LEU A 345 7.41 -19.69 6.64
N ALA A 346 7.86 -20.95 6.58
CA ALA A 346 8.59 -21.52 5.45
C ALA A 346 7.65 -21.78 4.23
N PRO A 347 8.10 -22.38 3.11
CA PRO A 347 7.26 -22.52 1.91
C PRO A 347 6.00 -23.40 2.05
N ASP A 348 5.88 -24.27 3.07
CA ASP A 348 4.76 -25.24 3.16
C ASP A 348 3.59 -24.80 4.06
N HIS A 349 3.40 -23.50 4.27
CA HIS A 349 2.51 -22.98 5.30
C HIS A 349 1.21 -22.49 4.68
N ALA A 350 0.11 -22.59 5.43
CA ALA A 350 -1.13 -21.95 5.02
C ALA A 350 -1.41 -20.70 5.82
N ILE A 351 -1.94 -19.71 5.11
CA ILE A 351 -2.28 -18.40 5.66
C ILE A 351 -3.76 -18.18 5.37
N SER A 352 -4.53 -17.78 6.38
CA SER A 352 -5.92 -17.38 6.23
C SER A 352 -6.07 -15.93 6.68
N CYS A 353 -6.77 -15.14 5.88
CA CYS A 353 -7.00 -13.72 6.12
C CYS A 353 -8.45 -13.36 5.82
N LYS A 354 -9.10 -12.53 6.65
CA LYS A 354 -10.48 -12.05 6.46
C LYS A 354 -10.49 -10.76 5.60
N GLU A 355 -11.55 -10.52 4.82
CA GLU A 355 -11.57 -9.66 3.62
C GLU A 355 -11.12 -8.21 3.84
N GLN A 356 -11.31 -7.62 5.03
CA GLN A 356 -11.10 -6.19 5.25
C GLN A 356 -9.66 -5.72 4.98
N ASP A 357 -8.65 -6.57 5.18
CA ASP A 357 -7.24 -6.31 4.85
C ASP A 357 -6.62 -7.37 3.90
N ALA A 358 -7.46 -8.25 3.37
CA ALA A 358 -7.00 -9.40 2.61
C ALA A 358 -6.24 -8.98 1.35
N TYR A 359 -6.57 -7.83 0.75
CA TYR A 359 -5.85 -7.31 -0.41
C TYR A 359 -4.38 -6.96 -0.14
N LEU A 360 -4.06 -6.41 1.04
CA LEU A 360 -2.66 -6.12 1.43
C LEU A 360 -1.90 -7.44 1.64
N VAL A 361 -2.52 -8.36 2.37
CA VAL A 361 -1.95 -9.69 2.61
C VAL A 361 -1.72 -10.42 1.29
N ARG A 362 -2.69 -10.36 0.38
CA ARG A 362 -2.57 -10.87 -0.99
C ARG A 362 -1.42 -10.20 -1.72
N THR A 363 -1.36 -8.89 -1.73
CA THR A 363 -0.26 -8.13 -2.34
C THR A 363 1.12 -8.59 -1.86
N VAL A 364 1.26 -8.80 -0.54
CA VAL A 364 2.51 -9.26 0.09
C VAL A 364 2.82 -10.72 -0.27
N LEU A 365 1.81 -11.59 -0.35
CA LEU A 365 1.98 -13.05 -0.50
C LEU A 365 1.85 -13.60 -1.93
N GLU A 366 1.03 -12.98 -2.79
CA GLU A 366 0.69 -13.39 -4.16
C GLU A 366 1.88 -13.73 -5.07
N PRO A 367 3.06 -13.05 -5.02
CA PRO A 367 4.20 -13.49 -5.83
C PRO A 367 4.77 -14.84 -5.38
N THR A 368 4.33 -15.35 -4.24
CA THR A 368 4.91 -16.54 -3.63
C THR A 368 3.87 -17.58 -3.27
N HIS A 369 2.58 -17.30 -3.17
CA HIS A 369 1.60 -18.28 -2.68
C HIS A 369 0.42 -18.47 -3.63
N THR A 370 -0.13 -19.69 -3.68
CA THR A 370 -1.40 -19.92 -4.38
C THR A 370 -2.51 -19.29 -3.56
N THR A 371 -3.29 -18.39 -4.15
CA THR A 371 -4.36 -17.67 -3.46
C THR A 371 -5.73 -18.21 -3.89
N GLN A 372 -6.63 -18.42 -2.93
CA GLN A 372 -8.02 -18.79 -3.17
C GLN A 372 -8.94 -17.91 -2.32
N GLN A 373 -9.96 -17.32 -2.93
CA GLN A 373 -11.01 -16.61 -2.21
C GLN A 373 -12.13 -17.59 -1.81
N ILE A 374 -12.51 -17.58 -0.54
CA ILE A 374 -13.55 -18.45 0.05
C ILE A 374 -14.46 -17.58 0.91
N GLY A 375 -15.60 -17.16 0.34
CA GLY A 375 -16.41 -16.10 0.93
C GLY A 375 -15.55 -14.86 1.20
N ASP A 376 -15.57 -14.39 2.44
CA ASP A 376 -14.88 -13.17 2.87
C ASP A 376 -13.45 -13.46 3.36
N TYR A 377 -12.87 -14.57 2.94
CA TYR A 377 -11.54 -14.97 3.36
C TYR A 377 -10.66 -15.21 2.15
N LEU A 378 -9.41 -14.73 2.23
CA LEU A 378 -8.33 -15.16 1.36
C LEU A 378 -7.53 -16.26 2.06
N ALA A 379 -7.51 -17.41 1.40
CA ALA A 379 -6.71 -18.56 1.74
C ALA A 379 -5.45 -18.55 0.88
N PHE A 380 -4.29 -18.73 1.49
CA PHE A 380 -3.02 -18.95 0.81
C PHE A 380 -2.55 -20.36 1.10
N ASN A 381 -2.36 -21.14 0.05
CA ASN A 381 -1.98 -22.55 0.13
C ASN A 381 -0.56 -22.74 -0.40
N GLY A 382 0.42 -22.75 0.51
CA GLY A 382 1.81 -23.05 0.20
C GLY A 382 2.44 -22.08 -0.81
N ARG A 383 3.76 -22.18 -0.94
CA ARG A 383 4.52 -21.33 -1.83
C ARG A 383 4.46 -21.91 -3.26
N VAL A 384 3.92 -21.18 -4.23
CA VAL A 384 4.29 -21.40 -5.63
C VAL A 384 5.66 -20.77 -5.77
N ILE A 385 6.70 -21.57 -5.97
CA ILE A 385 8.02 -21.03 -6.34
C ILE A 385 7.81 -20.37 -7.70
N PRO A 386 7.87 -19.03 -7.81
CA PRO A 386 7.70 -18.42 -9.12
C PRO A 386 8.87 -18.83 -10.02
N GLU A 387 8.63 -18.99 -11.32
CA GLU A 387 9.63 -19.53 -12.25
C GLU A 387 10.98 -18.78 -12.22
N TRP A 388 10.96 -17.49 -11.90
CA TRP A 388 12.15 -16.64 -11.77
C TRP A 388 12.96 -16.88 -10.48
N LEU A 389 12.43 -17.65 -9.52
CA LEU A 389 13.10 -18.11 -8.31
C LEU A 389 13.67 -19.54 -8.47
N HIS A 390 13.47 -20.17 -9.65
CA HIS A 390 14.29 -21.30 -10.08
C HIS A 390 15.71 -20.79 -10.33
N TRP A 391 16.50 -20.81 -9.28
CA TRP A 391 17.94 -20.63 -9.38
C TRP A 391 18.49 -21.73 -10.30
N PRO A 392 19.19 -21.42 -11.42
CA PRO A 392 19.84 -22.46 -12.21
C PRO A 392 20.81 -23.23 -11.28
N PRO A 393 20.90 -24.57 -11.34
CA PRO A 393 21.61 -25.38 -10.35
C PRO A 393 23.11 -25.07 -10.10
N ASN A 394 23.71 -24.07 -10.76
CA ASN A 394 25.16 -23.94 -10.91
C ASN A 394 25.82 -22.69 -10.31
N VAL A 395 25.20 -21.96 -9.38
CA VAL A 395 25.91 -20.83 -8.71
C VAL A 395 26.54 -21.22 -7.36
N ALA A 396 26.33 -22.44 -6.87
CA ALA A 396 26.98 -22.93 -5.65
C ALA A 396 28.47 -23.31 -5.84
N ALA A 397 29.03 -23.23 -7.05
CA ALA A 397 30.38 -23.71 -7.38
C ALA A 397 31.48 -22.63 -7.44
N ARG A 398 31.27 -21.42 -6.91
CA ARG A 398 32.34 -20.41 -6.78
C ARG A 398 32.45 -19.92 -5.35
N ARG A 399 33.05 -20.75 -4.50
CA ARG A 399 33.49 -20.35 -3.15
C ARG A 399 34.85 -20.88 -2.72
N GLU A 400 35.65 -21.40 -3.64
CA GLU A 400 37.05 -21.72 -3.38
C GLU A 400 37.91 -20.99 -4.41
N GLU A 401 39.09 -20.53 -3.96
CA GLU A 401 40.10 -19.69 -4.65
C GLU A 401 40.05 -18.18 -4.38
N VAL A 402 40.33 -17.82 -3.12
CA VAL A 402 41.23 -16.70 -2.81
C VAL A 402 42.28 -17.22 -1.83
N GLU A 403 43.33 -17.86 -2.38
CA GLU A 403 44.67 -17.96 -1.80
C GLU A 403 45.66 -17.99 -2.98
N VAL A 404 46.27 -16.84 -3.29
CA VAL A 404 47.72 -16.56 -3.47
C VAL A 404 47.86 -15.06 -3.73
#